data_AF-A0A8H7GQP8-F1
#
_entry.id   AF-A0A8H7GQP8-F1
#
_cell.length_a   1.000
_cell.length_b   1.000
_cell.length_c   1.000
_cell.angle_alpha   90.00
_cell.angle_beta   90.00
_cell.angle_gamma   90.00
#
_symmetry.space_group_name_H-M   'P 1'
#
loop_
_entity.id
_entity.type
_entity.pdbx_description
1 polymer ?
#
loop_
_entity_poly.entity_id
_entity_poly.type
_entity_poly.pdbx_seq_one_letter_code
_entity_poly.pdbx_strand_id
1 'polypeptide(L)'
;MSSILLQSRNIARSARLIRFQSSSAKAGHTHTIKTPIGVKAAIASLKPKTTRLSIEGPIECDLEGFQLLNSPIFNKGSAFTEEERSAFGLHGLLRPRSILLMSRLIARTLNSST
;
A
#
# COMPACT_ATOMS: atom_id res chain seq x y z
N MET A 1 -19.25 -63.28 -21.76
CA MET A 1 -18.41 -62.34 -22.52
C MET A 1 -17.72 -61.44 -21.52
N SER A 2 -16.40 -61.45 -21.63
CA SER A 2 -15.37 -60.95 -20.72
C SER A 2 -15.21 -59.42 -20.73
N SER A 3 -14.48 -58.92 -19.72
CA SER A 3 -13.76 -57.62 -19.67
C SER A 3 -14.60 -56.39 -19.25
N ILE A 4 -14.15 -55.42 -18.44
CA ILE A 4 -12.80 -54.96 -18.08
C ILE A 4 -12.76 -54.55 -16.58
N LEU A 5 -11.69 -54.94 -15.89
CA LEU A 5 -11.26 -54.39 -14.60
C LEU A 5 -10.75 -52.96 -14.81
N LEU A 6 -11.42 -51.95 -14.25
CA LEU A 6 -10.84 -50.62 -14.13
C LEU A 6 -9.93 -50.59 -12.90
N GLN A 7 -8.64 -50.81 -13.10
CA GLN A 7 -7.62 -50.67 -12.06
C GLN A 7 -7.55 -49.21 -11.62
N SER A 8 -7.88 -48.97 -10.35
CA SER A 8 -7.70 -47.68 -9.68
C SER A 8 -6.22 -47.30 -9.71
N ARG A 9 -5.88 -46.26 -10.47
CA ARG A 9 -4.52 -45.72 -10.51
C ARG A 9 -4.28 -44.93 -9.23
N ASN A 10 -3.53 -45.53 -8.31
CA ASN A 10 -2.96 -44.84 -7.15
C ASN A 10 -2.06 -43.69 -7.63
N ILE A 11 -2.58 -42.46 -7.66
CA ILE A 11 -1.74 -41.26 -7.68
C ILE A 11 -1.19 -41.09 -6.26
N ALA A 12 0.00 -41.62 -6.02
CA ALA A 12 0.80 -41.24 -4.87
C ALA A 12 1.09 -39.75 -5.01
N ARG A 13 0.31 -38.90 -4.32
CA ARG A 13 0.63 -37.48 -4.16
C ARG A 13 1.91 -37.41 -3.34
N SER A 14 3.05 -37.34 -4.04
CA SER A 14 4.36 -37.09 -3.45
C SER A 14 4.36 -35.68 -2.88
N ALA A 15 3.81 -35.54 -1.67
CA ALA A 15 3.99 -34.35 -0.86
C ALA A 15 5.38 -34.41 -0.25
N ARG A 16 6.43 -34.23 -1.06
CA ARG A 16 7.71 -33.74 -0.54
C ARG A 16 7.45 -32.31 -0.05
N LEU A 17 6.98 -32.19 1.18
CA LEU A 17 7.11 -30.95 1.94
C LEU A 17 8.61 -30.69 2.11
N ILE A 18 9.17 -29.89 1.20
CA ILE A 18 10.48 -29.29 1.40
C ILE A 18 10.29 -28.27 2.52
N ARG A 19 10.39 -28.74 3.76
CA ARG A 19 10.46 -27.89 4.95
C ARG A 19 11.74 -27.08 4.83
N PHE A 20 11.61 -25.80 4.47
CA PHE A 20 12.72 -24.86 4.54
C PHE A 20 13.10 -24.66 6.02
N GLN A 21 14.12 -25.38 6.47
CA GLN A 21 14.80 -25.06 7.73
C GLN A 21 15.80 -23.93 7.44
N SER A 22 15.41 -22.70 7.72
CA SER A 22 16.39 -21.62 7.89
C SER A 22 17.08 -21.85 9.23
N SER A 23 18.25 -22.50 9.20
CA SER A 23 19.17 -22.45 10.34
C SER A 23 19.76 -21.04 10.39
N SER A 24 19.00 -20.09 10.93
CA SER A 24 19.55 -18.79 11.31
C SER A 24 20.49 -19.05 12.50
N ALA A 25 21.77 -19.26 12.20
CA ALA A 25 22.81 -19.11 13.20
C ALA A 25 22.57 -17.76 13.88
N LYS A 26 22.41 -17.76 15.21
CA LYS A 26 22.28 -16.54 16.01
C LYS A 26 23.55 -15.72 15.84
N ALA A 27 23.59 -14.89 14.79
CA ALA A 27 24.54 -13.81 14.69
C ALA A 27 24.21 -12.88 15.86
N GLY A 28 25.02 -12.93 16.92
CA GLY A 28 24.92 -12.00 18.04
C GLY A 28 24.90 -10.59 17.48
N HIS A 29 23.77 -9.90 17.59
CA HIS A 29 23.63 -8.54 17.11
C HIS A 29 24.33 -7.64 18.12
N THR A 30 25.63 -7.41 17.96
CA THR A 30 26.31 -6.32 18.68
C THR A 30 25.79 -5.01 18.10
N HIS A 31 25.11 -4.21 18.92
CA HIS A 31 24.76 -2.84 18.54
C HIS A 31 26.04 -1.99 18.52
N THR A 32 26.81 -2.11 17.44
CA THR A 32 27.96 -1.23 17.22
C THR A 32 27.45 0.09 16.66
N ILE A 33 27.39 1.12 17.50
CA ILE A 33 27.17 2.50 17.06
C ILE A 33 28.45 2.92 16.33
N LYS A 34 28.38 3.03 15.00
CA LYS A 34 29.52 3.43 14.17
C LYS A 34 29.61 4.95 14.15
N THR A 35 30.65 5.51 14.74
CA THR A 35 30.98 6.94 14.64
C THR A 35 31.63 7.20 13.27
N PRO A 36 31.04 8.03 12.39
CA PRO A 36 31.64 8.33 11.10
C PRO A 36 32.89 9.19 11.30
N ILE A 37 34.06 8.69 10.90
CA ILE A 37 35.32 9.44 10.97
C ILE A 37 35.53 10.14 9.62
N GLY A 38 35.60 11.47 9.63
CA GLY A 38 35.86 12.31 8.47
C GLY A 38 34.62 12.88 7.77
N VAL A 39 34.83 14.00 7.05
CA VAL A 39 33.76 14.81 6.43
C VAL A 39 32.90 13.99 5.46
N LYS A 40 33.52 13.15 4.63
CA LYS A 40 32.81 12.28 3.67
C LYS A 40 31.89 11.27 4.37
N ALA A 41 32.33 10.70 5.50
CA ALA A 41 31.56 9.72 6.25
C ALA A 41 30.39 10.38 7.00
N ALA A 42 30.58 11.60 7.50
CA ALA A 42 29.52 12.37 8.13
C ALA A 42 28.39 12.70 7.15
N ILE A 43 28.73 13.14 5.93
CA ILE A 43 27.76 13.41 4.87
C ILE A 43 27.00 12.13 4.47
N ALA A 44 27.70 11.01 4.31
CA ALA A 44 27.07 9.73 3.95
C ALA A 44 26.12 9.20 5.03
N SER A 45 26.41 9.46 6.31
CA SER A 45 25.54 9.08 7.44
C SER A 45 24.28 9.94 7.56
N LEU A 46 24.27 11.12 6.94
CA LEU A 46 23.11 12.00 6.88
C LEU A 46 22.04 11.50 5.90
N LYS A 47 22.40 10.62 4.95
CA LYS A 47 21.42 10.02 4.04
C LYS A 47 20.51 9.10 4.85
N PRO A 48 19.20 9.36 4.91
CA PRO A 48 18.28 8.50 5.65
C PRO A 48 18.40 7.08 5.12
N LYS A 49 18.64 6.14 6.03
CA LYS A 49 18.72 4.72 5.70
C LYS A 49 17.30 4.25 5.36
N THR A 50 16.91 4.41 4.09
CA THR A 50 15.67 3.86 3.56
C THR A 50 15.64 2.37 3.88
N THR A 51 14.66 1.96 4.68
CA THR A 51 14.51 0.56 5.06
C THR A 51 13.70 -0.13 3.98
N ARG A 52 13.68 -1.47 3.94
CA ARG A 52 12.87 -2.21 2.95
C ARG A 52 11.34 -1.97 3.06
N LEU A 53 10.91 -1.16 4.04
CA LEU A 53 9.52 -0.82 4.33
C LEU A 53 9.12 0.58 3.86
N SER A 54 10.07 1.41 3.39
CA SER A 54 9.73 2.70 2.77
C SER A 54 9.50 2.53 1.27
N ILE A 55 8.24 2.69 0.85
CA ILE A 55 7.90 2.94 -0.55
C ILE A 55 8.04 4.45 -0.78
N GLU A 56 8.88 4.81 -1.75
CA GLU A 56 8.96 6.17 -2.28
C GLU A 56 8.20 6.20 -3.60
N GLY A 57 7.11 6.97 -3.67
CA GLY A 57 6.38 7.23 -4.91
C GLY A 57 4.86 7.08 -4.79
N PRO A 58 4.12 7.44 -5.86
CA PRO A 58 2.69 7.19 -5.97
C PRO A 58 2.40 5.69 -5.93
N ILE A 59 1.29 5.30 -5.30
CA ILE A 59 0.79 3.94 -5.29
C ILE A 59 -0.43 3.91 -6.21
N GLU A 60 -0.40 3.02 -7.21
CA GLU A 60 -1.54 2.83 -8.11
C GLU A 60 -2.76 2.29 -7.36
N CYS A 61 -3.96 2.71 -7.75
CA CYS A 61 -5.20 2.29 -7.12
C CYS A 61 -6.26 1.95 -8.17
N ASP A 62 -6.84 0.76 -8.04
CA ASP A 62 -7.84 0.23 -8.98
C ASP A 62 -9.28 0.62 -8.61
N LEU A 63 -9.46 1.48 -7.59
CA LEU A 63 -10.78 1.89 -7.11
C LEU A 63 -11.31 3.09 -7.89
N GLU A 64 -12.56 3.01 -8.34
CA GLU A 64 -13.22 4.05 -9.12
C GLU A 64 -14.56 4.46 -8.52
N GLY A 65 -15.05 5.64 -8.90
CA GLY A 65 -16.41 6.09 -8.63
C GLY A 65 -16.80 6.04 -7.14
N PHE A 66 -17.92 5.38 -6.84
CA PHE A 66 -18.43 5.22 -5.48
C PHE A 66 -17.55 4.34 -4.60
N GLN A 67 -16.82 3.36 -5.15
CA GLN A 67 -15.95 2.51 -4.33
C GLN A 67 -14.79 3.31 -3.73
N LEU A 68 -14.26 4.26 -4.51
CA LEU A 68 -13.26 5.20 -4.04
C LEU A 68 -13.81 6.15 -2.95
N LEU A 69 -15.04 6.64 -3.12
CA LEU A 69 -15.68 7.55 -2.14
C LEU A 69 -16.12 6.86 -0.85
N ASN A 70 -16.49 5.58 -0.92
CA ASN A 70 -16.88 4.78 0.24
C ASN A 70 -15.68 4.37 1.10
N SER A 71 -14.45 4.49 0.56
CA SER A 71 -13.23 4.20 1.30
C SER A 71 -12.68 5.46 1.98
N PRO A 72 -12.73 5.59 3.32
CA PRO A 72 -12.33 6.81 4.02
C PRO A 72 -10.86 7.18 3.80
N ILE A 73 -10.00 6.19 3.52
CA ILE A 73 -8.57 6.39 3.30
C ILE A 73 -8.25 7.03 1.94
N PHE A 74 -9.13 6.87 0.95
CA PHE A 74 -8.95 7.42 -0.40
C PHE A 74 -9.88 8.60 -0.70
N ASN A 75 -10.96 8.75 0.07
CA ASN A 75 -11.92 9.81 -0.14
C ASN A 75 -11.34 11.18 0.25
N LYS A 76 -10.98 11.97 -0.77
CA LYS A 76 -10.55 13.38 -0.62
C LYS A 76 -11.73 14.36 -0.60
N GLY A 77 -12.98 13.88 -0.64
CA GLY A 77 -14.18 14.71 -0.78
C GLY A 77 -14.10 15.60 -2.03
N SER A 78 -14.59 16.84 -1.96
CA SER A 78 -14.54 17.78 -3.10
C SER A 78 -13.12 18.20 -3.54
N ALA A 79 -12.06 17.76 -2.84
CA ALA A 79 -10.68 18.14 -3.12
C ALA A 79 -10.04 17.38 -4.30
N PHE A 80 -10.73 16.44 -4.96
CA PHE A 80 -10.26 15.83 -6.21
C PHE A 80 -10.09 16.88 -7.32
N THR A 81 -8.93 16.87 -8.00
CA THR A 81 -8.65 17.73 -9.17
C THR A 81 -9.47 17.28 -10.38
N GLU A 82 -9.52 18.09 -11.43
CA GLU A 82 -10.28 17.74 -12.64
C GLU A 82 -9.69 16.52 -13.36
N GLU A 83 -8.36 16.43 -13.40
CA GLU A 83 -7.62 15.28 -13.93
C GLU A 83 -7.93 13.99 -13.15
N GLU A 84 -7.87 14.04 -11.81
CA GLU A 84 -8.23 12.91 -10.95
C GLU A 84 -9.70 12.50 -11.13
N ARG A 85 -10.61 13.47 -11.31
CA ARG A 85 -12.04 13.17 -11.53
C ARG A 85 -12.29 12.47 -12.86
N SER A 86 -11.53 12.81 -13.90
CA SER A 86 -11.57 12.12 -15.18
C SER A 86 -11.01 10.70 -15.06
N ALA A 87 -9.85 10.56 -14.40
CA ALA A 87 -9.18 9.27 -14.20
C ALA A 87 -10.00 8.27 -13.36
N PHE A 88 -10.67 8.73 -12.28
CA PHE A 88 -11.44 7.88 -11.36
C PHE A 88 -12.95 7.84 -11.65
N GLY A 89 -13.40 8.41 -12.79
CA GLY A 89 -14.82 8.39 -13.17
C GLY A 89 -15.74 9.15 -12.19
N LEU A 90 -15.27 10.25 -11.61
CA LEU A 90 -15.97 11.04 -10.58
C LEU A 90 -16.74 12.24 -11.14
N HIS A 91 -16.83 12.39 -12.47
CA HIS A 91 -17.59 13.45 -13.11
C HIS A 91 -19.09 13.34 -12.77
N GLY A 92 -19.67 14.46 -12.31
CA GLY A 92 -21.07 14.54 -11.88
C GLY A 92 -21.36 14.00 -10.47
N LEU A 93 -20.42 13.26 -9.87
CA LEU A 93 -20.61 12.63 -8.55
C LEU A 93 -20.26 13.55 -7.39
N LEU A 94 -19.34 14.50 -7.62
CA LEU A 94 -18.97 15.51 -6.65
C LEU A 94 -19.38 16.89 -7.12
N ARG A 95 -19.73 17.75 -6.15
CA ARG A 95 -19.97 19.18 -6.41
C ARG A 95 -18.78 19.77 -7.21
N PRO A 96 -19.05 20.68 -8.16
CA PRO A 96 -18.01 21.40 -8.87
C PRO A 96 -17.03 21.99 -7.86
N ARG A 97 -15.73 22.01 -8.18
CA ARG A 97 -14.68 22.53 -7.31
C ARG A 97 -14.88 24.03 -7.12
N SER A 98 -15.80 24.38 -6.22
CA SER A 98 -15.97 25.75 -5.77
C SER A 98 -14.69 26.11 -5.03
N ILE A 99 -14.03 27.16 -5.50
CA ILE A 99 -12.91 27.83 -4.83
C ILE A 99 -13.41 28.38 -3.49
N LEU A 100 -13.61 27.49 -2.51
CA LEU A 100 -13.93 27.91 -1.16
C LEU A 100 -12.61 27.96 -0.43
N LEU A 101 -12.17 29.20 -0.18
CA LEU A 101 -11.10 29.48 0.77
C LEU A 101 -11.32 28.66 2.05
N MET A 102 -10.26 28.12 2.64
CA MET A 102 -10.36 27.26 3.85
C MET A 102 -11.26 27.85 4.94
N SER A 103 -11.25 29.17 5.13
CA SER A 103 -12.10 29.88 6.08
C SER A 103 -13.60 29.67 5.84
N ARG A 104 -14.03 29.55 4.58
CA ARG A 104 -15.44 29.35 4.21
C ARG A 104 -15.91 27.90 4.43
N LEU A 105 -15.00 26.92 4.40
CA LEU A 105 -15.33 25.54 4.76
C LEU A 105 -15.54 25.39 6.27
N ILE A 106 -14.67 26.01 7.08
CA ILE A 106 -14.79 26.02 8.55
C ILE A 106 -16.15 26.58 8.98
N ALA A 107 -16.55 27.74 8.41
CA ALA A 107 -17.82 28.36 8.72
C ALA A 107 -19.05 27.47 8.40
N ARG A 108 -18.99 26.69 7.32
CA ARG A 108 -20.08 25.77 6.97
C ARG A 108 -20.20 24.58 7.93
N THR A 109 -19.07 23.97 8.27
CA THR A 109 -19.05 22.83 9.19
C THR A 109 -19.58 23.20 10.57
N LEU A 110 -19.23 24.39 11.06
CA LEU A 110 -19.72 24.88 12.36
C LEU A 110 -21.24 25.13 12.34
N ASN A 111 -21.77 25.67 11.25
CA ASN A 111 -23.20 25.99 11.12
C ASN A 111 -24.09 24.76 10.83
N SER A 112 -23.53 23.64 10.38
CA SER A 112 -24.29 22.39 10.15
C SER A 112 -24.39 21.48 11.38
N SER A 113 -23.77 21.88 12.49
CA SER A 113 -23.65 21.07 13.71
C SER A 113 -24.63 21.50 14.82
N THR A 114 -25.55 22.43 14.53
CA THR A 114 -26.63 22.93 15.41
C THR A 114 -27.98 22.55 14.85
#